data_AF-F4MUM9-F1
#
_entry.id   AF-F4MUM9-F1
#
_cell.length_a   1.000
_cell.length_b   1.000
_cell.length_c   1.000
_cell.angle_alpha   90.00
_cell.angle_beta   90.00
_cell.angle_gamma   90.00
#
_symmetry.space_group_name_H-M   'P 1'
#
loop_
_entity.id
_entity.type
_entity.pdbx_description
1 polymer ?
#
loop_
_entity_poly.entity_id
_entity_poly.type
_entity_poly.pdbx_seq_one_letter_code
_entity_poly.pdbx_strand_id
1 'polypeptide(L)'
;MTLQGFDSTLPVTTADVAYHTRAVRRGAPHCLLLADMPFMSYATPEQTFANAAELMRAGANMVKLEGGSWLCDTVCMLAERAVPVCGHLGLTPQSVNIFGGYKVQGREEVAANQLLKDAQALENAGAQLLVLECVPVELAQRVTEALAIPVIGIGAGNVTDGQILVMHDALGITGGHTPKFSKNFLAHSAGDIRAAIKLYIQEVESGAYPAEEHTFQ
;
A
#
# COMPACT_ATOMS: atom_id res chain seq x y z
N MET A 1 6.00 -6.26 12.58
CA MET A 1 4.74 -6.41 13.35
C MET A 1 4.10 -7.79 13.20
N THR A 2 3.25 -8.07 12.22
CA THR A 2 2.36 -9.26 12.23
C THR A 2 3.05 -10.63 12.19
N LEU A 3 4.11 -10.78 11.39
CA LEU A 3 4.80 -12.08 11.25
C LEU A 3 6.04 -12.18 12.14
N GLN A 4 6.91 -11.17 12.10
CA GLN A 4 8.19 -11.16 12.81
C GLN A 4 8.11 -10.58 14.24
N GLY A 5 6.98 -10.00 14.64
CA GLY A 5 6.80 -9.45 16.00
C GLY A 5 7.50 -8.11 16.28
N PHE A 6 8.24 -7.52 15.33
CA PHE A 6 8.84 -6.19 15.50
C PHE A 6 7.79 -5.08 15.70
N ASP A 7 8.17 -4.02 16.39
CA ASP A 7 7.34 -2.84 16.67
C ASP A 7 7.13 -1.90 15.47
N SER A 8 7.93 -2.07 14.42
CA SER A 8 7.92 -1.29 13.18
C SER A 8 8.26 -2.18 11.97
N THR A 9 8.21 -1.60 10.77
CA THR A 9 8.59 -2.27 9.52
C THR A 9 10.07 -2.12 9.16
N LEU A 10 10.81 -1.24 9.85
CA LEU A 10 12.21 -0.92 9.56
C LEU A 10 13.16 -2.13 9.57
N PRO A 11 13.00 -3.14 10.45
CA PRO A 11 13.92 -4.29 10.47
C PRO A 11 13.76 -5.27 9.30
N VAL A 12 12.72 -5.15 8.49
CA VAL A 12 12.45 -6.06 7.37
C VAL A 12 13.51 -5.90 6.28
N THR A 13 14.05 -7.00 5.77
CA THR A 13 15.08 -7.00 4.72
C THR A 13 14.53 -7.39 3.34
N THR A 14 15.25 -7.08 2.25
CA THR A 14 14.88 -7.54 0.89
C THR A 14 14.75 -9.06 0.84
N ALA A 15 15.63 -9.78 1.55
CA ALA A 15 15.61 -11.24 1.61
C ALA A 15 14.35 -11.79 2.28
N ASP A 16 13.84 -11.12 3.33
CA ASP A 16 12.57 -11.48 3.98
C ASP A 16 11.40 -11.32 3.01
N VAL A 17 11.34 -10.17 2.32
CA VAL A 17 10.29 -9.93 1.32
C VAL A 17 10.39 -10.94 0.17
N ALA A 18 11.60 -11.24 -0.31
CA ALA A 18 11.82 -12.23 -1.35
C ALA A 18 11.39 -13.63 -0.90
N TYR A 19 11.63 -14.01 0.36
CA TYR A 19 11.17 -15.28 0.92
C TYR A 19 9.64 -15.39 0.89
N HIS A 20 8.95 -14.38 1.40
CA HIS A 20 7.49 -14.37 1.41
C HIS A 20 6.89 -14.27 0.00
N THR A 21 7.52 -13.52 -0.91
CA THR A 21 7.13 -13.43 -2.32
C THR A 21 7.14 -14.80 -3.00
N ARG A 22 8.21 -15.59 -2.79
CA ARG A 22 8.29 -16.97 -3.30
C ARG A 22 7.19 -17.86 -2.72
N ALA A 23 6.89 -17.71 -1.43
CA ALA A 23 5.83 -18.48 -0.78
C ALA A 23 4.45 -18.15 -1.36
N VAL A 24 4.14 -16.86 -1.52
CA VAL A 24 2.87 -16.38 -2.09
C VAL A 24 2.72 -16.82 -3.55
N ARG A 25 3.75 -16.65 -4.39
CA ARG A 25 3.69 -17.05 -5.80
C ARG A 25 3.36 -18.54 -5.97
N ARG A 26 3.89 -19.42 -5.11
CA ARG A 26 3.56 -20.86 -5.15
C ARG A 26 2.09 -21.13 -4.81
N GLY A 27 1.50 -20.38 -3.89
CA GLY A 27 0.10 -20.53 -3.47
C GLY A 27 -0.90 -19.83 -4.39
N ALA A 28 -0.48 -18.77 -5.08
CA ALA A 28 -1.30 -17.95 -5.96
C ALA A 28 -0.59 -17.72 -7.32
N PRO A 29 -0.47 -18.75 -8.17
CA PRO A 29 0.33 -18.68 -9.39
C PRO A 29 -0.16 -17.63 -10.40
N HIS A 30 -1.44 -17.26 -10.36
CA HIS A 30 -2.08 -16.39 -11.35
C HIS A 30 -2.42 -14.98 -10.84
N CYS A 31 -2.10 -14.63 -9.59
CA CYS A 31 -2.40 -13.29 -9.10
C CYS A 31 -1.38 -12.25 -9.62
N LEU A 32 -1.83 -11.00 -9.69
CA LEU A 32 -0.94 -9.84 -9.69
C LEU A 32 -0.31 -9.73 -8.29
N LEU A 33 1.00 -9.91 -8.22
CA LEU A 33 1.74 -9.96 -6.96
C LEU A 33 2.64 -8.72 -6.84
N LEU A 34 2.30 -7.84 -5.90
CA LEU A 34 3.14 -6.70 -5.52
C LEU A 34 4.06 -7.09 -4.36
N ALA A 35 5.34 -6.74 -4.45
CA ALA A 35 6.31 -6.90 -3.37
C ALA A 35 6.81 -5.54 -2.91
N ASP A 36 6.85 -5.33 -1.59
CA ASP A 36 7.37 -4.08 -1.03
C ASP A 36 8.89 -4.00 -1.14
N MET A 37 9.40 -2.84 -1.52
CA MET A 37 10.79 -2.49 -1.31
C MET A 37 10.93 -2.03 0.15
N PRO A 38 11.61 -2.80 1.03
CA PRO A 38 11.69 -2.45 2.45
C PRO A 38 12.57 -1.22 2.70
N PHE A 39 12.52 -0.70 3.92
CA PHE A 39 13.27 0.49 4.35
C PHE A 39 14.73 0.46 3.91
N MET A 40 15.20 1.55 3.30
CA MET A 40 16.58 1.73 2.79
C MET A 40 17.03 0.73 1.72
N SER A 41 16.14 -0.09 1.14
CA SER A 41 16.46 -0.94 -0.02
C SER A 41 16.43 -0.19 -1.36
N TYR A 42 16.03 1.08 -1.35
CA TYR A 42 15.88 1.91 -2.54
C TYR A 42 16.47 3.31 -2.38
N ALA A 43 17.60 3.42 -1.67
CA ALA A 43 18.22 4.71 -1.35
C ALA A 43 18.99 5.32 -2.54
N THR A 44 19.44 4.50 -3.49
CA THR A 44 20.09 4.95 -4.73
C THR A 44 19.57 4.14 -5.92
N PRO A 45 19.59 4.67 -7.16
CA PRO A 45 19.07 3.94 -8.32
C PRO A 45 19.70 2.54 -8.50
N GLU A 46 21.02 2.42 -8.39
CA GLU A 46 21.71 1.13 -8.54
C GLU A 46 21.26 0.10 -7.49
N GLN A 47 21.18 0.51 -6.22
CA GLN A 47 20.68 -0.33 -5.15
C GLN A 47 19.21 -0.73 -5.39
N THR A 48 18.39 0.23 -5.79
CA THR A 48 16.98 0.00 -6.12
C THR A 48 16.82 -1.04 -7.22
N PHE A 49 17.62 -0.97 -8.29
CA PHE A 49 17.54 -1.94 -9.38
C PHE A 49 17.92 -3.35 -8.93
N ALA A 50 18.99 -3.47 -8.13
CA ALA A 50 19.44 -4.76 -7.62
C ALA A 50 18.37 -5.43 -6.74
N ASN A 51 17.80 -4.67 -5.81
CA ASN A 51 16.76 -5.16 -4.90
C ASN A 51 15.44 -5.45 -5.66
N ALA A 52 15.02 -4.58 -6.57
CA ALA A 52 13.83 -4.80 -7.37
C ALA A 52 13.97 -6.06 -8.24
N ALA A 53 15.14 -6.27 -8.86
CA ALA A 53 15.41 -7.47 -9.64
C ALA A 53 15.37 -8.75 -8.79
N GLU A 54 15.81 -8.71 -7.52
CA GLU A 54 15.65 -9.83 -6.59
C GLU A 54 14.17 -10.16 -6.35
N LEU A 55 13.35 -9.16 -6.04
CA LEU A 55 11.91 -9.34 -5.77
C LEU A 55 11.14 -9.83 -7.01
N MET A 56 11.47 -9.30 -8.19
CA MET A 56 10.88 -9.74 -9.46
C MET A 56 11.25 -11.21 -9.75
N ARG A 57 12.52 -11.61 -9.56
CA ARG A 57 12.93 -13.03 -9.69
C ARG A 57 12.31 -13.94 -8.63
N ALA A 58 12.00 -13.41 -7.45
CA ALA A 58 11.28 -14.13 -6.41
C ALA A 58 9.80 -14.43 -6.77
N GLY A 59 9.26 -13.74 -7.79
CA GLY A 59 7.93 -13.99 -8.34
C GLY A 59 6.99 -12.79 -8.29
N ALA A 60 7.46 -11.60 -7.90
CA ALA A 60 6.67 -10.38 -7.99
C ALA A 60 6.42 -9.98 -9.46
N ASN A 61 5.30 -9.30 -9.69
CA ASN A 61 4.98 -8.65 -10.95
C ASN A 61 5.26 -7.14 -10.91
N MET A 62 5.31 -6.56 -9.72
CA MET A 62 5.43 -5.13 -9.48
C MET A 62 6.09 -4.91 -8.12
N VAL A 63 6.84 -3.82 -7.98
CA VAL A 63 7.40 -3.39 -6.69
C VAL A 63 6.65 -2.18 -6.15
N LYS A 64 6.51 -2.07 -4.83
CA LYS A 64 5.92 -0.90 -4.16
C LYS A 64 7.00 -0.11 -3.42
N LEU A 65 7.01 1.21 -3.58
CA LEU A 65 7.95 2.13 -2.92
C LEU A 65 7.21 3.26 -2.21
N GLU A 66 7.68 3.62 -1.01
CA GLU A 66 7.16 4.74 -0.22
C GLU A 66 7.95 6.02 -0.49
N GLY A 67 7.26 7.07 -0.95
CA GLY A 67 7.84 8.39 -1.19
C GLY A 67 7.14 9.18 -2.31
N GLY A 68 7.30 10.51 -2.28
CA GLY A 68 6.76 11.44 -3.27
C GLY A 68 7.74 11.77 -4.40
N SER A 69 7.74 13.03 -4.83
CA SER A 69 8.47 13.50 -6.04
C SER A 69 9.96 13.16 -6.06
N TRP A 70 10.60 12.97 -4.89
CA TRP A 70 12.02 12.59 -4.83
C TRP A 70 12.31 11.20 -5.42
N LEU A 71 11.29 10.35 -5.59
CA LEU A 71 11.40 9.05 -6.24
C LEU A 71 11.22 9.09 -7.76
N CYS A 72 10.82 10.20 -8.37
CA CYS A 72 10.46 10.23 -9.79
C CYS A 72 11.57 9.69 -10.71
N ASP A 73 12.83 10.07 -10.50
CA ASP A 73 13.96 9.55 -11.28
C ASP A 73 14.12 8.03 -11.11
N THR A 74 13.93 7.53 -9.88
CA THR A 74 14.00 6.09 -9.58
C THR A 74 12.86 5.33 -10.25
N VAL A 75 11.63 5.85 -10.20
CA VAL A 75 10.45 5.24 -10.84
C VAL A 75 10.62 5.19 -12.34
N CYS A 76 11.05 6.29 -12.96
CA CYS A 76 11.32 6.35 -14.40
C CYS A 76 12.36 5.30 -14.82
N MET A 77 13.49 5.24 -14.10
CA MET A 77 14.54 4.27 -14.42
C MET A 77 14.11 2.81 -14.22
N LEU A 78 13.27 2.51 -13.23
CA LEU A 78 12.69 1.17 -13.04
C LEU A 78 11.76 0.79 -14.19
N ALA A 79 10.86 1.70 -14.59
CA ALA A 79 9.91 1.48 -15.68
C ALA A 79 10.63 1.23 -17.01
N GLU A 80 11.66 2.03 -17.34
CA GLU A 80 12.54 1.81 -18.51
C GLU A 80 13.19 0.43 -18.52
N ARG A 81 13.45 -0.14 -17.34
CA ARG A 81 14.11 -1.44 -17.14
C ARG A 81 13.12 -2.57 -16.89
N ALA A 82 11.87 -2.39 -17.33
CA ALA A 82 10.79 -3.37 -17.28
C ALA A 82 10.39 -3.82 -15.86
N VAL A 83 10.53 -2.94 -14.87
CA VAL A 83 10.01 -3.15 -13.53
C VAL A 83 8.79 -2.24 -13.29
N PRO A 84 7.56 -2.80 -13.26
CA PRO A 84 6.36 -2.06 -12.89
C PRO A 84 6.46 -1.52 -11.46
N VAL A 85 5.95 -0.30 -11.25
CA VAL A 85 6.00 0.39 -9.96
C VAL A 85 4.61 0.74 -9.46
N CYS A 86 4.38 0.42 -8.19
CA CYS A 86 3.31 0.99 -7.37
C CYS A 86 3.90 2.08 -6.47
N GLY A 87 3.45 3.32 -6.61
CA GLY A 87 3.79 4.39 -5.67
C GLY A 87 3.01 4.22 -4.35
N HIS A 88 3.52 4.77 -3.26
CA HIS A 88 2.81 4.81 -1.98
C HIS A 88 2.97 6.20 -1.33
N LEU A 89 1.84 6.89 -1.16
CA LEU A 89 1.72 8.22 -0.57
C LEU A 89 0.76 8.25 0.62
N GLY A 90 0.76 9.38 1.33
CA GLY A 90 0.04 9.55 2.58
C GLY A 90 0.92 9.13 3.75
N LEU A 91 0.37 8.36 4.68
CA LEU A 91 1.14 7.79 5.77
C LEU A 91 2.05 6.67 5.23
N THR A 92 3.35 6.94 5.12
CA THR A 92 4.37 5.96 4.73
C THR A 92 5.02 5.32 5.97
N PRO A 93 4.67 4.07 6.36
CA PRO A 93 5.11 3.47 7.62
C PRO A 93 6.63 3.41 7.83
N GLN A 94 7.42 3.34 6.75
CA GLN A 94 8.88 3.35 6.85
C GLN A 94 9.43 4.68 7.40
N SER A 95 8.63 5.75 7.34
CA SER A 95 8.93 7.07 7.89
C SER A 95 8.36 7.31 9.29
N VAL A 96 7.92 6.25 10.01
CA VAL A 96 7.28 6.36 11.35
C VAL A 96 8.09 7.19 12.35
N ASN A 97 9.43 7.11 12.31
CA ASN A 97 10.31 7.89 13.20
C ASN A 97 10.34 9.38 12.85
N ILE A 98 10.17 9.75 11.57
CA ILE A 98 10.06 11.14 11.11
C ILE A 98 8.69 11.71 11.46
N PHE A 99 7.62 10.92 11.27
CA PHE A 99 6.26 11.33 11.65
C PHE A 99 6.03 11.36 13.17
N GLY A 100 6.85 10.65 13.93
CA GLY A 100 6.66 10.43 15.37
C GLY A 100 5.37 9.64 15.64
N GLY A 101 5.14 8.58 14.85
CA GLY A 101 3.98 7.69 14.94
C GLY A 101 3.09 7.65 13.70
N TYR A 102 2.06 6.80 13.74
CA TYR A 102 1.10 6.59 12.65
C TYR A 102 0.00 7.65 12.69
N LYS A 103 0.14 8.71 11.88
CA LYS A 103 -0.75 9.89 11.88
C LYS A 103 -1.37 10.11 10.51
N VAL A 104 -2.60 10.61 10.48
CA VAL A 104 -3.29 11.03 9.25
C VAL A 104 -2.48 12.11 8.54
N GLN A 105 -2.30 11.97 7.23
CA GLN A 105 -1.56 12.92 6.38
C GLN A 105 -2.49 13.77 5.52
N GLY A 106 -2.03 14.94 5.07
CA GLY A 106 -2.79 15.77 4.12
C GLY A 106 -3.98 16.52 4.74
N ARG A 107 -4.00 16.77 6.05
CA ARG A 107 -5.06 17.57 6.72
C ARG A 107 -5.00 19.05 6.37
N GLU A 108 -3.80 19.59 6.23
CA GLU A 108 -3.61 21.00 5.88
C GLU A 108 -3.58 21.15 4.36
N GLU A 109 -4.22 22.18 3.82
CA GLU A 109 -4.36 22.40 2.38
C GLU A 109 -3.01 22.44 1.64
N VAL A 110 -1.95 22.93 2.31
CA VAL A 110 -0.59 22.90 1.75
C VAL A 110 -0.08 21.47 1.59
N ALA A 111 -0.26 20.62 2.61
CA ALA A 111 0.12 19.22 2.57
C ALA A 111 -0.75 18.41 1.59
N ALA A 112 -2.05 18.70 1.53
CA ALA A 112 -2.98 18.11 0.57
C ALA A 112 -2.57 18.40 -0.88
N ASN A 113 -2.25 19.66 -1.20
CA ASN A 113 -1.77 20.05 -2.52
C ASN A 113 -0.41 19.45 -2.86
N GLN A 114 0.48 19.30 -1.88
CA GLN A 114 1.76 18.63 -2.10
C GLN A 114 1.57 17.15 -2.42
N LEU A 115 0.69 16.46 -1.68
CA LEU A 115 0.39 15.04 -1.93
C LEU A 115 -0.23 14.81 -3.31
N LEU A 116 -1.13 15.69 -3.76
CA LEU A 116 -1.69 15.63 -5.11
C LEU A 116 -0.61 15.83 -6.19
N LYS A 117 0.32 16.77 -5.99
CA LYS A 117 1.46 16.97 -6.89
C LYS A 117 2.39 15.77 -6.93
N ASP A 118 2.68 15.18 -5.77
CA ASP A 118 3.51 13.99 -5.68
C ASP A 118 2.86 12.81 -6.40
N ALA A 119 1.54 12.63 -6.28
CA ALA A 119 0.80 11.58 -6.97
C ALA A 119 0.91 11.73 -8.51
N GLN A 120 0.66 12.92 -9.02
CA GLN A 120 0.80 13.24 -10.46
C GLN A 120 2.25 13.10 -10.93
N ALA A 121 3.23 13.48 -10.10
CA ALA A 121 4.64 13.34 -10.44
C ALA A 121 5.05 11.87 -10.56
N LEU A 122 4.59 11.00 -9.66
CA LEU A 122 4.84 9.56 -9.72
C LEU A 122 4.18 8.91 -10.95
N GLU A 123 2.95 9.29 -11.27
CA GLU A 123 2.28 8.83 -12.49
C GLU A 123 3.05 9.25 -13.75
N ASN A 124 3.44 10.53 -13.85
CA ASN A 124 4.23 11.04 -14.97
C ASN A 124 5.61 10.36 -15.07
N ALA A 125 6.18 9.92 -13.95
CA ALA A 125 7.42 9.15 -13.92
C ALA A 125 7.24 7.68 -14.34
N GLY A 126 6.01 7.19 -14.52
CA GLY A 126 5.72 5.85 -15.00
C GLY A 126 5.23 4.87 -13.93
N ALA A 127 4.82 5.34 -12.75
CA ALA A 127 4.06 4.50 -11.83
C ALA A 127 2.76 4.03 -12.48
N GLN A 128 2.36 2.78 -12.24
CA GLN A 128 1.18 2.16 -12.88
C GLN A 128 0.06 1.86 -11.88
N LEU A 129 0.34 2.01 -10.59
CA LEU A 129 -0.61 1.94 -9.47
C LEU A 129 -0.15 2.92 -8.39
N LEU A 130 -1.08 3.41 -7.60
CA LEU A 130 -0.79 4.24 -6.42
C LEU A 130 -1.53 3.70 -5.20
N VAL A 131 -0.83 3.52 -4.08
CA VAL A 131 -1.46 3.33 -2.77
C VAL A 131 -1.55 4.68 -2.06
N LEU A 132 -2.71 4.92 -1.45
CA LEU A 132 -3.00 6.10 -0.65
C LEU A 132 -3.37 5.66 0.79
N GLU A 133 -2.53 6.00 1.76
CA GLU A 133 -2.70 5.55 3.15
C GLU A 133 -3.04 6.69 4.12
N CYS A 134 -4.08 6.49 4.93
CA CYS A 134 -4.48 7.39 6.02
C CYS A 134 -4.55 8.88 5.63
N VAL A 135 -5.41 9.22 4.67
CA VAL A 135 -5.69 10.60 4.24
C VAL A 135 -7.18 10.94 4.35
N PRO A 136 -7.55 12.23 4.40
CA PRO A 136 -8.93 12.67 4.28
C PRO A 136 -9.62 12.15 3.02
N VAL A 137 -10.90 11.78 3.13
CA VAL A 137 -11.71 11.28 1.99
C VAL A 137 -11.72 12.28 0.83
N GLU A 138 -11.89 13.58 1.12
CA GLU A 138 -11.90 14.63 0.08
C GLU A 138 -10.58 14.68 -0.69
N LEU A 139 -9.43 14.51 0.00
CA LEU A 139 -8.13 14.46 -0.65
C LEU A 139 -7.98 13.18 -1.47
N ALA A 140 -8.41 12.03 -0.95
CA ALA A 140 -8.37 10.77 -1.68
C ALA A 140 -9.19 10.83 -2.98
N GLN A 141 -10.37 11.46 -2.94
CA GLN A 141 -11.20 11.70 -4.11
C GLN A 141 -10.48 12.60 -5.12
N ARG A 142 -9.94 13.74 -4.68
CA ARG A 142 -9.17 14.67 -5.53
C ARG A 142 -8.00 13.98 -6.24
N VAL A 143 -7.29 13.08 -5.56
CA VAL A 143 -6.19 12.31 -6.13
C VAL A 143 -6.75 11.30 -7.15
N THR A 144 -7.75 10.51 -6.77
CA THR A 144 -8.34 9.48 -7.63
C THR A 144 -8.89 10.06 -8.93
N GLU A 145 -9.56 11.21 -8.88
CA GLU A 145 -10.11 11.89 -10.06
C GLU A 145 -9.03 12.52 -10.95
N ALA A 146 -7.85 12.82 -10.40
CA ALA A 146 -6.78 13.50 -11.13
C ALA A 146 -5.81 12.55 -11.84
N LEU A 147 -5.71 11.29 -11.40
CA LEU A 147 -4.83 10.29 -11.99
C LEU A 147 -5.59 9.43 -13.00
N ALA A 148 -4.88 8.96 -14.03
CA ALA A 148 -5.37 7.96 -14.96
C ALA A 148 -5.07 6.52 -14.49
N ILE A 149 -4.03 6.33 -13.68
CA ILE A 149 -3.70 5.03 -13.06
C ILE A 149 -4.62 4.73 -11.85
N PRO A 150 -4.90 3.45 -11.55
CA PRO A 150 -5.74 3.11 -10.41
C PRO A 150 -5.10 3.49 -9.06
N VAL A 151 -5.91 4.07 -8.19
CA VAL A 151 -5.57 4.43 -6.81
C VAL A 151 -6.19 3.41 -5.84
N ILE A 152 -5.37 2.84 -4.96
CA ILE A 152 -5.76 1.84 -3.97
C ILE A 152 -5.72 2.46 -2.57
N GLY A 153 -6.86 2.53 -1.91
CA GLY A 153 -7.00 3.12 -0.58
C GLY A 153 -6.74 2.16 0.58
N ILE A 154 -6.16 2.69 1.66
CA ILE A 154 -6.18 2.10 3.01
C ILE A 154 -6.34 3.22 4.03
N GLY A 155 -7.52 3.32 4.62
CA GLY A 155 -7.86 4.53 5.41
C GLY A 155 -7.95 5.79 4.56
N ALA A 156 -8.42 5.67 3.32
CA ALA A 156 -8.62 6.77 2.37
C ALA A 156 -10.08 6.87 1.89
N GLY A 157 -11.02 6.21 2.57
CA GLY A 157 -12.43 6.14 2.17
C GLY A 157 -12.71 5.20 0.98
N ASN A 158 -13.98 5.12 0.59
CA ASN A 158 -14.47 4.30 -0.52
C ASN A 158 -14.45 5.03 -1.89
N VAL A 159 -13.75 6.16 -1.97
CA VAL A 159 -13.66 7.01 -3.17
C VAL A 159 -12.48 6.66 -4.09
N THR A 160 -11.65 5.69 -3.69
CA THR A 160 -10.51 5.18 -4.47
C THR A 160 -10.94 3.98 -5.33
N ASP A 161 -10.20 3.69 -6.41
CA ASP A 161 -10.53 2.63 -7.38
C ASP A 161 -10.48 1.21 -6.82
N GLY A 162 -9.77 1.02 -5.72
CA GLY A 162 -9.68 -0.23 -5.00
C GLY A 162 -9.25 -0.05 -3.56
N GLN A 163 -9.18 -1.13 -2.82
CA GLN A 163 -8.87 -1.11 -1.39
C GLN A 163 -7.79 -2.14 -1.05
N ILE A 164 -7.07 -1.91 0.03
CA ILE A 164 -6.14 -2.88 0.62
C ILE A 164 -6.27 -2.91 2.14
N LEU A 165 -6.07 -4.09 2.72
CA LEU A 165 -5.97 -4.29 4.16
C LEU A 165 -4.88 -5.31 4.49
N VAL A 166 -4.31 -5.18 5.69
CA VAL A 166 -3.50 -6.24 6.26
C VAL A 166 -4.41 -7.41 6.63
N MET A 167 -4.11 -8.61 6.09
CA MET A 167 -4.99 -9.78 6.27
C MET A 167 -5.23 -10.15 7.75
N HIS A 168 -4.28 -9.89 8.63
CA HIS A 168 -4.39 -10.19 10.07
C HIS A 168 -5.43 -9.29 10.74
N ASP A 169 -5.54 -8.03 10.31
CA ASP A 169 -6.57 -7.11 10.80
C ASP A 169 -7.94 -7.48 10.22
N ALA A 170 -7.99 -7.73 8.90
CA ALA A 170 -9.22 -8.11 8.19
C ALA A 170 -9.84 -9.42 8.72
N LEU A 171 -9.02 -10.33 9.25
CA LEU A 171 -9.44 -11.62 9.82
C LEU A 171 -9.50 -11.59 11.36
N GLY A 172 -9.28 -10.44 12.00
CA GLY A 172 -9.37 -10.30 13.45
C GLY A 172 -8.29 -11.03 14.26
N ILE A 173 -7.18 -11.41 13.62
CA ILE A 173 -6.05 -12.11 14.26
C ILE A 173 -5.22 -11.15 15.12
N THR A 174 -5.04 -9.90 14.68
CA THR A 174 -4.24 -8.89 15.38
C THR A 174 -4.70 -8.70 16.83
N GLY A 175 -6.01 -8.76 17.09
CA GLY A 175 -6.60 -8.67 18.42
C GLY A 175 -6.40 -7.32 19.11
N GLY A 176 -7.31 -6.94 20.01
CA GLY A 176 -7.18 -5.71 20.80
C GLY A 176 -7.31 -4.42 19.99
N HIS A 177 -6.18 -3.84 19.57
CA HIS A 177 -6.11 -2.52 18.92
C HIS A 177 -5.91 -2.66 17.41
N THR A 178 -7.01 -2.73 16.67
CA THR A 178 -7.00 -2.67 15.22
C THR A 178 -7.05 -1.21 14.74
N PRO A 179 -6.44 -0.89 13.58
CA PRO A 179 -6.54 0.46 13.02
C PRO A 179 -7.99 0.86 12.78
N LYS A 180 -8.33 2.14 13.02
CA LYS A 180 -9.69 2.68 12.81
C LYS A 180 -10.27 2.31 11.43
N PHE A 181 -9.44 2.32 10.40
CA PHE A 181 -9.85 2.05 9.02
C PHE A 181 -10.10 0.56 8.70
N SER A 182 -9.76 -0.36 9.62
CA SER A 182 -9.88 -1.79 9.38
C SER A 182 -11.24 -2.33 9.85
N LYS A 183 -11.71 -3.39 9.20
CA LYS A 183 -12.93 -4.14 9.56
C LYS A 183 -12.59 -5.61 9.75
N ASN A 184 -13.07 -6.22 10.84
CA ASN A 184 -12.98 -7.66 11.03
C ASN A 184 -14.11 -8.37 10.27
N PHE A 185 -13.78 -8.91 9.10
CA PHE A 185 -14.73 -9.64 8.25
C PHE A 185 -15.02 -11.06 8.76
N LEU A 186 -14.10 -11.66 9.52
CA LEU A 186 -14.27 -13.01 10.05
C LEU A 186 -15.41 -13.08 11.08
N ALA A 187 -15.55 -12.04 11.91
CA ALA A 187 -16.64 -11.90 12.87
C ALA A 187 -18.03 -11.91 12.21
N HIS A 188 -18.12 -11.53 10.93
CA HIS A 188 -19.37 -11.45 10.16
C HIS A 188 -19.55 -12.65 9.21
N SER A 189 -18.70 -13.67 9.32
CA SER A 189 -18.62 -14.77 8.36
C SER A 189 -18.70 -16.16 9.01
N ALA A 190 -19.36 -16.25 10.17
CA ALA A 190 -19.48 -17.48 10.97
C ALA A 190 -18.14 -18.19 11.25
N GLY A 191 -17.03 -17.43 11.27
CA GLY A 191 -15.69 -17.97 11.48
C GLY A 191 -15.03 -18.64 10.25
N ASP A 192 -15.65 -18.63 9.07
CA ASP A 192 -15.02 -19.15 7.85
C ASP A 192 -14.21 -18.08 7.13
N ILE A 193 -12.91 -18.35 6.94
CA ILE A 193 -11.97 -17.42 6.30
C ILE A 193 -12.34 -17.18 4.83
N ARG A 194 -12.87 -18.18 4.11
CA ARG A 194 -13.23 -18.01 2.69
C ARG A 194 -14.43 -17.09 2.55
N ALA A 195 -15.43 -17.24 3.42
CA ALA A 195 -16.58 -16.35 3.50
C ALA A 195 -16.14 -14.93 3.88
N ALA A 196 -15.20 -14.77 4.81
CA ALA A 196 -14.65 -13.45 5.16
C ALA A 196 -13.97 -12.75 3.98
N ILE A 197 -13.17 -13.48 3.21
CA ILE A 197 -12.52 -12.94 2.00
C ILE A 197 -13.58 -12.55 0.94
N LYS A 198 -14.61 -13.38 0.73
CA LYS A 198 -15.71 -13.06 -0.19
C LYS A 198 -16.49 -11.82 0.24
N LEU A 199 -16.76 -11.68 1.54
CA LEU A 199 -17.45 -10.53 2.10
C LEU A 199 -16.64 -9.25 1.91
N TYR A 200 -15.32 -9.29 2.15
CA TYR A 200 -14.44 -8.17 1.86
C TYR A 200 -14.53 -7.73 0.39
N ILE A 201 -14.41 -8.68 -0.55
CA ILE A 201 -14.51 -8.38 -1.99
C ILE A 201 -15.87 -7.75 -2.32
N GLN A 202 -16.97 -8.35 -1.87
CA GLN A 202 -18.32 -7.86 -2.13
C GLN A 202 -18.55 -6.45 -1.58
N GLU A 203 -18.10 -6.17 -0.36
CA GLU A 203 -18.29 -4.86 0.26
C GLU A 203 -17.41 -3.78 -0.37
N VAL A 204 -16.22 -4.11 -0.84
CA VAL A 204 -15.39 -3.18 -1.64
C VAL A 204 -16.08 -2.87 -2.97
N GLU A 205 -16.52 -3.89 -3.72
CA GLU A 205 -17.17 -3.71 -5.03
C GLU A 205 -18.48 -2.91 -4.95
N SER A 206 -19.23 -3.09 -3.87
CA SER A 206 -20.49 -2.34 -3.63
C SER A 206 -20.28 -0.95 -3.02
N GLY A 207 -19.05 -0.61 -2.62
CA GLY A 207 -18.74 0.62 -1.90
C GLY A 207 -19.22 0.65 -0.44
N ALA A 208 -19.70 -0.48 0.09
CA ALA A 208 -20.12 -0.61 1.49
C ALA A 208 -18.92 -0.62 2.47
N TYR A 209 -17.75 -1.06 2.00
CA TYR A 209 -16.49 -0.93 2.72
C TYR A 209 -15.47 -0.16 1.86
N PRO A 210 -14.75 0.83 2.42
CA PRO A 210 -14.86 1.36 3.78
C PRO A 210 -16.15 2.18 4.03
N ALA A 211 -16.82 1.93 5.15
CA ALA A 211 -17.92 2.76 5.65
C ALA A 211 -17.40 3.99 6.42
N GLU A 212 -18.28 4.96 6.74
CA GLU A 212 -17.92 6.25 7.38
C GLU A 212 -17.06 6.08 8.65
N GLU A 213 -17.37 5.08 9.49
CA GLU A 213 -16.61 4.80 10.72
C GLU A 213 -15.16 4.38 10.47
N HIS A 214 -14.84 3.92 9.25
CA HIS A 214 -13.50 3.52 8.81
C HIS A 214 -12.73 4.67 8.11
N THR A 215 -13.32 5.87 8.03
CA THR A 215 -12.75 6.98 7.27
C THR A 215 -12.13 8.07 8.15
N PHE A 216 -11.28 8.90 7.54
CA PHE A 216 -10.80 10.14 8.13
C PHE A 216 -11.35 11.33 7.36
N GLN A 217 -11.73 12.35 8.10
CA GLN A 217 -12.13 13.67 7.59
C GLN A 217 -10.94 14.62 7.77
#